data_AF-A0A2B8AFF5-F1
#
_entry.id   AF-A0A2B8AFF5-F1
#
_cell.length_a   1.000
_cell.length_b   1.000
_cell.length_c   1.000
_cell.angle_alpha   90.00
_cell.angle_beta   90.00
_cell.angle_gamma   90.00
#
_symmetry.space_group_name_H-M   'P 1'
#
loop_
_entity.id
_entity.type
_entity.pdbx_description
1 polymer ?
#
loop_
_entity_poly.entity_id
_entity_poly.type
_entity_poly.pdbx_seq_one_letter_code
_entity_poly.pdbx_strand_id
1 'polypeptide(L)'
;MAWLIGAALVGAVIVAVAIRRARSEGRPWPGSDIPLIIGPAGATVLVSIVVTGLVLVGLVVWLLMLLPPVNDAVFGDQPRKLNDFARMCEDGGKGGGEPFPRAAAYEPGAGRTPHPWVAVENGRRAAYSSRGTETKEPAWGEKPEPGTVQLVACSVESGSVPGTEISCGYTDNPLGAGSATHSVEFSQGRYTVAVFEARTGDLVGRGTVEGDEDVECSKYVSAKLTEPRTTNPRWEAYADLIAGLGAAPPGSRAHR
;
A
#
# COMPACT_ATOMS: atom_id res chain seq x y z
N MET A 1 3.22 20.97 8.26
CA MET A 1 3.50 22.34 7.77
C MET A 1 4.04 23.30 8.83
N ALA A 2 3.60 23.25 10.10
CA ALA A 2 4.12 24.14 11.16
C ALA A 2 5.63 24.00 11.47
N TRP A 3 6.21 22.80 11.27
CA TRP A 3 7.64 22.55 11.54
C TRP A 3 8.60 23.18 10.51
N LEU A 4 8.17 23.37 9.25
CA LEU A 4 9.00 24.02 8.22
C LEU A 4 9.09 25.54 8.44
N ILE A 5 8.06 26.15 9.03
CA ILE A 5 8.09 27.56 9.44
C ILE A 5 9.05 27.76 10.62
N GLY A 6 9.13 26.77 11.53
CA GLY A 6 10.05 26.80 12.67
C GLY A 6 11.53 26.80 12.28
N ALA A 7 11.93 25.95 11.34
CA ALA A 7 13.34 25.85 10.92
C ALA A 7 13.84 27.13 10.22
N ALA A 8 13.00 27.75 9.39
CA ALA A 8 13.33 29.02 8.72
C ALA A 8 13.49 30.19 9.73
N LEU A 9 12.64 30.23 10.77
CA LEU A 9 12.74 31.24 11.83
C LEU A 9 14.01 31.06 12.69
N VAL A 10 14.38 29.82 13.02
CA VAL A 10 15.60 29.56 13.81
C VAL A 10 16.85 29.96 13.04
N GLY A 11 16.93 29.67 11.74
CA GLY A 11 18.05 30.09 10.89
C GLY A 11 18.20 31.62 10.82
N ALA A 12 17.08 32.34 10.63
CA ALA A 12 17.07 33.81 10.60
C ALA A 12 17.49 34.44 11.94
N VAL A 13 17.07 33.85 13.07
CA VAL A 13 17.43 34.33 14.41
C VAL A 13 18.91 34.08 14.70
N ILE A 14 19.47 32.92 14.34
CA ILE A 14 20.90 32.63 14.56
C ILE A 14 21.78 33.61 13.77
N VAL A 15 21.43 33.89 12.50
CA VAL A 15 22.15 34.85 11.67
C VAL A 15 22.02 36.27 12.23
N ALA A 16 20.82 36.69 12.64
CA ALA A 16 20.61 38.00 13.25
C ALA A 16 21.38 38.17 14.57
N VAL A 17 21.43 37.13 15.42
CA VAL A 17 22.18 37.12 16.67
C VAL A 17 23.69 37.13 16.41
N ALA A 18 24.18 36.36 15.45
CA ALA A 18 25.60 36.35 15.07
C ALA A 18 26.05 37.72 14.55
N ILE A 19 25.23 38.38 13.71
CA ILE A 19 25.50 39.74 13.22
C ILE A 19 25.48 40.75 14.37
N ARG A 20 24.50 40.65 15.29
CA ARG A 20 24.39 41.57 16.44
C ARG A 20 25.57 41.41 17.41
N ARG A 21 26.02 40.18 17.64
CA ARG A 21 27.15 39.87 18.51
C ARG A 21 28.50 40.28 17.91
N ALA A 22 28.70 40.04 16.61
CA ALA A 22 29.88 40.53 15.90
C ALA A 22 29.98 42.07 15.94
N ARG A 23 28.82 42.76 15.88
CA ARG A 23 28.75 44.23 15.97
C ARG A 23 29.04 44.77 17.37
N SER A 24 28.65 44.05 18.44
CA SER A 24 28.94 44.47 19.82
C SER A 24 30.38 44.24 20.23
N GLU A 25 31.07 43.26 19.63
CA GLU A 25 32.43 42.89 20.01
C GLU A 25 33.52 43.63 19.23
N GLY A 26 33.17 44.47 18.24
CA GLY A 26 34.11 45.31 17.49
C GLY A 26 35.20 44.52 16.75
N ARG A 27 35.03 43.20 16.57
CA ARG A 27 36.03 42.33 15.97
C ARG A 27 35.97 42.44 14.44
N PRO A 28 37.07 42.83 13.77
CA PRO A 28 37.15 42.79 12.32
C PRO A 28 37.08 41.34 11.83
N TRP A 29 36.29 41.08 10.79
CA TRP A 29 36.18 39.76 10.17
C TRP A 29 37.54 39.36 9.56
N PRO A 30 38.07 38.16 9.87
CA PRO A 30 39.34 37.72 9.30
C PRO A 30 39.14 37.33 7.83
N GLY A 31 39.76 38.09 6.92
CA GLY A 31 39.90 37.71 5.49
C GLY A 31 39.27 38.65 4.46
N SER A 32 38.88 39.89 4.80
CA SER A 32 38.31 40.83 3.82
C SER A 32 39.22 42.03 3.53
N ASP A 33 40.25 41.85 2.71
CA ASP A 33 41.00 42.96 2.08
C ASP A 33 40.27 43.52 0.85
N ILE A 34 38.94 43.43 0.82
CA ILE A 34 38.10 44.12 -0.16
C ILE A 34 37.56 45.36 0.56
N PRO A 35 37.98 46.59 0.21
CA PRO A 35 37.45 47.82 0.78
C PRO A 35 35.99 47.99 0.31
N LEU A 36 35.08 47.34 1.03
CA LEU A 36 33.65 47.56 0.90
C LEU A 36 33.33 48.90 1.58
N ILE A 37 33.37 50.00 0.81
CA ILE A 37 32.71 51.25 1.17
C ILE A 37 31.20 51.01 1.05
N ILE A 38 30.66 50.19 1.94
CA ILE A 38 29.22 50.01 2.10
C ILE A 38 28.78 51.02 3.16
N GLY A 39 28.34 52.18 2.70
CA GLY A 39 27.45 53.01 3.50
C GLY A 39 26.21 52.22 3.94
N PRO A 40 25.42 52.69 4.92
CA PRO A 40 24.25 51.97 5.43
C PRO A 40 23.26 51.50 4.34
N ALA A 41 23.29 52.11 3.15
CA ALA A 41 22.52 51.74 1.98
C ALA A 41 22.98 50.44 1.27
N GLY A 42 24.24 50.00 1.37
CA GLY A 42 24.67 48.73 0.73
C GLY A 42 24.40 47.49 1.58
N ALA A 43 24.27 47.66 2.91
CA ALA A 43 23.91 46.57 3.81
C ALA A 43 22.46 46.10 3.61
N THR A 44 21.55 47.02 3.27
CA THR A 44 20.15 46.70 2.98
C THR A 44 19.97 45.96 1.64
N VAL A 45 20.83 46.23 0.66
CA VAL A 45 20.82 45.53 -0.64
C VAL A 45 21.29 44.08 -0.48
N LEU A 46 22.37 43.84 0.27
CA LEU A 46 22.86 42.48 0.55
C LEU A 46 21.83 41.64 1.29
N VAL A 47 21.19 42.20 2.33
CA VAL A 47 20.13 41.51 3.06
C VAL A 47 18.95 41.18 2.14
N SER A 48 18.52 42.11 1.29
CA SER A 48 17.43 41.89 0.34
C SER A 48 17.75 40.76 -0.66
N ILE A 49 18.98 40.70 -1.18
CA ILE A 49 19.42 39.63 -2.11
C ILE A 49 19.39 38.27 -1.41
N VAL A 50 19.92 38.18 -0.18
CA VAL A 50 19.94 36.92 0.60
C VAL A 50 18.51 36.45 0.90
N VAL A 51 17.64 37.34 1.36
CA VAL A 51 16.24 37.01 1.65
C VAL A 51 15.51 36.55 0.39
N THR A 52 15.66 37.27 -0.73
CA THR A 52 15.01 36.90 -2.00
C THR A 52 15.53 35.55 -2.51
N GLY A 53 16.84 35.30 -2.40
CA GLY A 53 17.44 34.02 -2.76
C GLY A 53 16.87 32.86 -1.94
N LEU A 54 16.75 33.02 -0.62
CA LEU A 54 16.16 32.00 0.26
C LEU A 54 14.68 31.74 -0.06
N VAL A 55 13.90 32.79 -0.36
CA VAL A 55 12.49 32.65 -0.75
C VAL A 55 12.37 31.88 -2.07
N LEU A 56 13.21 32.19 -3.06
CA LEU A 56 13.21 31.47 -4.34
C LEU A 56 13.61 30.01 -4.17
N VAL A 57 14.64 29.71 -3.37
CA VAL A 57 15.03 28.32 -3.07
C VAL A 57 13.88 27.59 -2.37
N GLY A 58 13.24 28.22 -1.39
CA GLY A 58 12.06 27.65 -0.72
C GLY A 58 10.92 27.35 -1.68
N LEU A 59 10.60 28.26 -2.61
CA LEU A 59 9.58 28.05 -3.64
C LEU A 59 9.94 26.95 -4.62
N VAL A 60 11.20 26.87 -5.06
CA VAL A 60 11.67 25.81 -5.96
C VAL A 60 11.59 24.45 -5.28
N VAL A 61 12.04 24.34 -4.02
CA VAL A 61 11.92 23.09 -3.24
C VAL A 61 10.46 22.70 -3.04
N TRP A 62 9.59 23.67 -2.72
CA TRP A 62 8.16 23.43 -2.57
C TRP A 62 7.52 22.96 -3.89
N LEU A 63 7.88 23.57 -5.02
CA LEU A 63 7.39 23.17 -6.35
C LEU A 63 7.89 21.77 -6.73
N LEU A 64 9.16 21.45 -6.44
CA LEU A 64 9.72 20.12 -6.66
C LEU A 64 9.00 19.05 -5.83
N MET A 65 8.58 19.37 -4.59
CA MET A 65 7.79 18.47 -3.75
C MET A 65 6.38 18.18 -4.30
N LEU A 66 5.87 19.00 -5.23
CA LEU A 66 4.60 18.71 -5.92
C LEU A 66 4.77 17.68 -7.04
N LEU A 67 6.00 17.39 -7.47
CA LEU A 67 6.26 16.33 -8.44
C LEU A 67 6.14 14.97 -7.74
N PRO A 68 5.26 14.06 -8.23
CA PRO A 68 5.07 12.75 -7.63
C PRO A 68 6.35 11.96 -7.33
N PRO A 69 7.36 11.87 -8.22
CA PRO A 69 8.57 11.10 -7.91
C PRO A 69 9.41 11.67 -6.76
N VAL A 70 9.41 12.99 -6.58
CA VAL A 70 10.14 13.62 -5.46
C VAL A 70 9.39 13.40 -4.15
N ASN A 71 8.05 13.50 -4.20
CA ASN A 71 7.20 13.21 -3.06
C ASN A 71 7.32 11.74 -2.62
N ASP A 72 7.27 10.80 -3.57
CA ASP A 72 7.45 9.36 -3.33
C ASP A 72 8.84 9.05 -2.75
N ALA A 73 9.90 9.69 -3.27
CA ALA A 73 11.26 9.50 -2.76
C ALA A 73 11.47 10.01 -1.32
N VAL A 74 10.72 11.03 -0.90
CA VAL A 74 10.88 11.67 0.43
C VAL A 74 9.95 11.04 1.47
N PHE A 75 8.70 10.77 1.09
CA PHE A 75 7.66 10.31 2.02
C PHE A 75 7.30 8.84 1.86
N GLY A 76 7.98 8.13 0.95
CA GLY A 76 7.67 6.77 0.57
C GLY A 76 6.54 6.68 -0.45
N ASP A 77 6.41 5.50 -1.05
CA ASP A 77 5.39 5.24 -2.05
C ASP A 77 3.96 5.36 -1.49
N GLN A 78 3.07 5.91 -2.32
CA GLN A 78 1.62 5.88 -2.09
C GLN A 78 0.96 4.94 -3.09
N PRO A 79 0.03 4.10 -2.64
CA PRO A 79 -0.74 3.25 -3.53
C PRO A 79 -1.66 4.17 -4.35
N ARG A 80 -1.57 4.07 -5.68
CA ARG A 80 -2.41 4.85 -6.61
C ARG A 80 -3.57 4.03 -7.14
N LYS A 81 -3.42 2.70 -7.12
CA LYS A 81 -4.42 1.71 -7.52
C LYS A 81 -4.42 0.56 -6.51
N LEU A 82 -5.56 -0.12 -6.37
CA LEU A 82 -5.63 -1.33 -5.52
C LEU A 82 -4.71 -2.45 -6.01
N ASN A 83 -4.44 -2.52 -7.31
CA ASN A 83 -3.49 -3.49 -7.86
C ASN A 83 -2.04 -3.22 -7.46
N ASP A 84 -1.69 -2.02 -6.98
CA ASP A 84 -0.32 -1.72 -6.56
C ASP A 84 0.06 -2.57 -5.32
N PHE A 85 -0.94 -2.98 -4.51
CA PHE A 85 -0.74 -3.90 -3.38
C PHE A 85 -0.33 -5.31 -3.80
N ALA A 86 -0.47 -5.69 -5.07
CA ALA A 86 0.02 -6.99 -5.55
C ALA A 86 1.52 -7.18 -5.32
N ARG A 87 2.30 -6.08 -5.35
CA ARG A 87 3.73 -6.10 -5.11
C ARG A 87 4.10 -6.67 -3.74
N MET A 88 3.28 -6.41 -2.72
CA MET A 88 3.49 -6.93 -1.36
C MET A 88 3.40 -8.46 -1.29
N CYS A 89 2.81 -9.09 -2.31
CA CYS A 89 2.56 -10.51 -2.38
C CYS A 89 3.44 -11.25 -3.41
N GLU A 90 4.42 -10.58 -4.04
CA GLU A 90 5.28 -11.13 -5.11
C GLU A 90 6.10 -12.36 -4.65
N ASP A 91 6.44 -12.46 -3.37
CA ASP A 91 7.20 -13.59 -2.79
C ASP A 91 6.32 -14.82 -2.46
N GLY A 92 5.34 -15.11 -3.32
CA GLY A 92 4.43 -16.25 -3.12
C GLY A 92 3.73 -16.19 -1.77
N GLY A 93 3.16 -15.02 -1.44
CA GLY A 93 2.37 -14.75 -0.23
C GLY A 93 3.06 -14.96 1.11
N LYS A 94 4.39 -15.14 1.13
CA LYS A 94 5.18 -15.16 2.37
C LYS A 94 5.31 -13.78 3.01
N GLY A 95 4.97 -12.72 2.26
CA GLY A 95 5.35 -11.34 2.56
C GLY A 95 6.82 -11.13 2.22
N GLY A 96 7.15 -9.93 1.75
CA GLY A 96 8.52 -9.60 1.35
C GLY A 96 8.60 -8.51 0.28
N GLY A 97 7.48 -8.23 -0.41
CA GLY A 97 7.37 -7.06 -1.25
C GLY A 97 7.33 -5.75 -0.45
N GLU A 98 7.69 -4.65 -1.12
CA GLU A 98 7.82 -3.34 -0.48
C GLU A 98 6.44 -2.79 -0.04
N PRO A 99 6.29 -2.39 1.24
CA PRO A 99 5.03 -1.85 1.75
C PRO A 99 4.76 -0.44 1.18
N PHE A 100 3.66 0.17 1.60
CA PHE A 100 3.29 1.52 1.21
C PHE A 100 3.29 2.47 2.42
N PRO A 101 4.40 3.17 2.74
CA PRO A 101 4.50 4.00 3.95
C PRO A 101 3.42 5.08 4.10
N ARG A 102 2.76 5.45 2.99
CA ARG A 102 1.65 6.41 2.92
C ARG A 102 0.25 5.79 2.89
N ALA A 103 0.12 4.47 3.05
CA ALA A 103 -1.16 3.81 3.30
C ALA A 103 -1.68 4.11 4.71
N ALA A 104 -2.97 3.85 4.94
CA ALA A 104 -3.57 4.02 6.26
C ALA A 104 -2.95 3.05 7.27
N ALA A 105 -2.66 3.55 8.47
CA ALA A 105 -2.14 2.72 9.56
C ALA A 105 -3.21 1.73 10.05
N TYR A 106 -2.77 0.53 10.41
CA TYR A 106 -3.61 -0.46 11.07
C TYR A 106 -3.44 -0.35 12.59
N GLU A 107 -4.54 -0.13 13.31
CA GLU A 107 -4.56 -0.06 14.78
C GLU A 107 -5.41 -1.21 15.35
N PRO A 108 -4.80 -2.31 15.79
CA PRO A 108 -5.54 -3.44 16.35
C PRO A 108 -6.27 -3.03 17.63
N GLY A 109 -7.55 -3.39 17.75
CA GLY A 109 -8.33 -3.21 18.97
C GLY A 109 -8.80 -1.77 19.27
N ALA A 110 -8.54 -0.79 18.39
CA ALA A 110 -8.94 0.61 18.59
C ALA A 110 -10.46 0.88 18.46
N GLY A 111 -11.32 -0.14 18.62
CA GLY A 111 -12.78 -0.02 18.55
C GLY A 111 -13.35 0.36 17.18
N ARG A 112 -12.49 0.49 16.15
CA ARG A 112 -12.89 0.74 14.76
C ARG A 112 -12.69 -0.51 13.92
N THR A 113 -13.36 -1.58 14.30
CA THR A 113 -13.87 -2.51 13.29
C THR A 113 -15.01 -1.78 12.57
N PRO A 114 -14.96 -1.63 11.24
CA PRO A 114 -14.16 -2.48 10.35
C PRO A 114 -12.98 -1.79 9.63
N HIS A 115 -11.97 -2.59 9.23
CA HIS A 115 -10.75 -2.12 8.57
C HIS A 115 -10.83 -2.30 7.04
N PRO A 116 -10.55 -1.26 6.23
CA PRO A 116 -10.44 -1.43 4.78
C PRO A 116 -9.30 -2.37 4.40
N TRP A 117 -9.58 -3.29 3.48
CA TRP A 117 -8.63 -4.33 3.07
C TRP A 117 -8.70 -4.65 1.58
N VAL A 118 -7.65 -5.29 1.09
CA VAL A 118 -7.54 -5.85 -0.27
C VAL A 118 -7.01 -7.27 -0.20
N ALA A 119 -7.54 -8.19 -1.01
CA ALA A 119 -6.97 -9.53 -1.19
C ALA A 119 -6.33 -9.65 -2.57
N VAL A 120 -5.12 -10.19 -2.59
CA VAL A 120 -4.32 -10.43 -3.78
C VAL A 120 -4.12 -11.92 -3.91
N GLU A 121 -4.53 -12.47 -5.04
CA GLU A 121 -4.41 -13.90 -5.32
C GLU A 121 -3.20 -14.18 -6.20
N ASN A 122 -2.39 -15.16 -5.76
CA ASN A 122 -1.23 -15.66 -6.49
C ASN A 122 -0.26 -14.55 -6.96
N GLY A 123 -0.15 -13.48 -6.17
CA GLY A 123 0.79 -12.36 -6.41
C GLY A 123 0.52 -11.53 -7.67
N ARG A 124 -0.63 -11.68 -8.34
CA ARG A 124 -0.85 -11.04 -9.66
C ARG A 124 -1.65 -9.75 -9.59
N ARG A 125 -2.84 -9.78 -8.99
CA ARG A 125 -3.79 -8.65 -9.00
C ARG A 125 -4.63 -8.66 -7.73
N ALA A 126 -5.14 -7.49 -7.35
CA ALA A 126 -6.18 -7.41 -6.34
C ALA A 126 -7.43 -8.12 -6.88
N ALA A 127 -7.75 -9.27 -6.27
CA ALA A 127 -8.94 -10.03 -6.59
C ALA A 127 -10.17 -9.40 -5.92
N TYR A 128 -10.02 -9.05 -4.64
CA TYR A 128 -11.11 -8.58 -3.79
C TYR A 128 -10.71 -7.36 -2.97
N SER A 129 -11.71 -6.60 -2.50
CA SER A 129 -11.50 -5.46 -1.61
C SER A 129 -12.73 -5.18 -0.75
N SER A 130 -12.56 -4.42 0.32
CA SER A 130 -13.64 -4.00 1.21
C SER A 130 -13.26 -2.69 1.91
N ARG A 131 -14.22 -1.81 2.18
CA ARG A 131 -14.05 -0.69 3.13
C ARG A 131 -14.18 -1.16 4.58
N GLY A 132 -14.46 -2.45 4.76
CA GLY A 132 -14.59 -3.19 5.99
C GLY A 132 -16.05 -3.33 6.45
N THR A 133 -16.93 -2.39 6.11
CA THR A 133 -18.34 -2.38 6.58
C THR A 133 -19.28 -3.22 5.74
N GLU A 134 -18.81 -3.74 4.61
CA GLU A 134 -19.64 -4.50 3.70
C GLU A 134 -19.90 -5.92 4.22
N THR A 135 -21.04 -6.47 3.85
CA THR A 135 -21.40 -7.89 4.07
C THR A 135 -21.32 -8.71 2.79
N LYS A 136 -20.85 -8.10 1.69
CA LYS A 136 -20.68 -8.69 0.36
C LYS A 136 -19.61 -7.93 -0.41
N GLU A 137 -19.14 -8.49 -1.51
CA GLU A 137 -18.18 -7.81 -2.38
C GLU A 137 -18.74 -6.45 -2.87
N PRO A 138 -17.99 -5.34 -2.70
CA PRO A 138 -18.41 -4.03 -3.17
C PRO A 138 -18.45 -3.97 -4.70
N ALA A 139 -19.43 -3.25 -5.25
CA ALA A 139 -19.45 -2.95 -6.68
C ALA A 139 -18.21 -2.12 -7.09
N TRP A 140 -17.94 -2.02 -8.40
CA TRP A 140 -16.74 -1.34 -8.92
C TRP A 140 -16.53 0.10 -8.38
N GLY A 141 -17.61 0.87 -8.20
CA GLY A 141 -17.56 2.23 -7.64
C GLY A 141 -17.57 2.31 -6.09
N GLU A 142 -17.71 1.16 -5.43
CA GLU A 142 -17.80 1.04 -3.97
C GLU A 142 -16.51 0.51 -3.35
N LYS A 143 -15.46 0.34 -4.16
CA LYS A 143 -14.14 -0.07 -3.68
C LYS A 143 -13.52 0.98 -2.74
N PRO A 144 -12.62 0.58 -1.81
CA PRO A 144 -11.87 1.52 -1.00
C PRO A 144 -10.92 2.35 -1.87
N GLU A 145 -10.68 3.59 -1.46
CA GLU A 145 -9.59 4.38 -2.03
C GLU A 145 -8.26 3.71 -1.69
N PRO A 146 -7.28 3.61 -2.62
CA PRO A 146 -6.04 2.88 -2.35
C PRO A 146 -5.29 3.36 -1.10
N GLY A 147 -5.30 4.67 -0.82
CA GLY A 147 -4.66 5.24 0.38
C GLY A 147 -5.36 4.92 1.70
N THR A 148 -6.61 4.44 1.69
CA THR A 148 -7.36 4.09 2.90
C THR A 148 -7.26 2.61 3.27
N VAL A 149 -6.69 1.79 2.40
CA VAL A 149 -6.43 0.36 2.68
C VAL A 149 -5.45 0.25 3.85
N GLN A 150 -5.83 -0.55 4.84
CA GLN A 150 -5.05 -0.82 6.04
C GLN A 150 -4.42 -2.21 6.01
N LEU A 151 -5.10 -3.18 5.41
CA LEU A 151 -4.69 -4.59 5.40
C LEU A 151 -4.59 -5.15 3.98
N VAL A 152 -3.58 -5.97 3.74
CA VAL A 152 -3.34 -6.69 2.47
C VAL A 152 -3.31 -8.18 2.75
N ALA A 153 -4.27 -8.93 2.21
CA ALA A 153 -4.32 -10.38 2.28
C ALA A 153 -3.65 -10.99 1.05
N CYS A 154 -2.46 -11.55 1.23
CA CYS A 154 -1.76 -12.30 0.19
C CYS A 154 -2.17 -13.76 0.24
N SER A 155 -2.85 -14.22 -0.80
CA SER A 155 -3.36 -15.59 -0.93
C SER A 155 -2.53 -16.40 -1.93
N VAL A 156 -2.19 -17.63 -1.54
CA VAL A 156 -1.37 -18.55 -2.34
C VAL A 156 -2.02 -19.91 -2.29
N GLU A 157 -2.21 -20.51 -3.46
CA GLU A 157 -2.68 -21.87 -3.57
C GLU A 157 -1.69 -22.83 -2.89
N SER A 158 -2.21 -23.62 -1.94
CA SER A 158 -1.45 -24.58 -1.14
C SER A 158 -1.85 -26.03 -1.41
N GLY A 159 -2.86 -26.25 -2.26
CA GLY A 159 -3.34 -27.56 -2.68
C GLY A 159 -4.85 -27.55 -2.93
N SER A 160 -5.46 -28.74 -2.85
CA SER A 160 -6.91 -28.94 -2.96
C SER A 160 -7.50 -29.49 -1.67
N VAL A 161 -8.80 -29.32 -1.46
CA VAL A 161 -9.55 -29.97 -0.38
C VAL A 161 -9.82 -31.42 -0.79
N PRO A 162 -9.38 -32.44 -0.01
CA PRO A 162 -9.58 -33.85 -0.38
C PRO A 162 -11.05 -34.23 -0.48
N GLY A 163 -11.42 -35.00 -1.50
CA GLY A 163 -12.80 -35.50 -1.68
C GLY A 163 -13.75 -34.48 -2.32
N THR A 164 -13.22 -33.40 -2.89
CA THR A 164 -13.99 -32.35 -3.58
C THR A 164 -13.80 -32.39 -5.10
N GLU A 165 -13.28 -33.50 -5.62
CA GLU A 165 -13.04 -33.68 -7.04
C GLU A 165 -14.37 -33.79 -7.81
N ILE A 166 -14.54 -32.95 -8.83
CA ILE A 166 -15.73 -32.87 -9.69
C ILE A 166 -15.27 -32.92 -11.15
N SER A 167 -15.83 -33.86 -11.92
CA SER A 167 -15.55 -34.00 -13.35
C SER A 167 -16.64 -33.32 -14.19
N CYS A 168 -16.27 -32.29 -14.94
CA CYS A 168 -17.17 -31.55 -15.83
C CYS A 168 -16.97 -32.01 -17.29
N GLY A 169 -17.82 -32.94 -17.75
CA GLY A 169 -17.80 -33.40 -19.14
C GLY A 169 -18.42 -32.42 -20.12
N TYR A 170 -17.82 -32.25 -21.30
CA TYR A 170 -18.41 -31.49 -22.42
C TYR A 170 -18.16 -32.13 -23.78
N THR A 171 -18.98 -31.75 -24.75
CA THR A 171 -18.89 -32.21 -26.14
C THR A 171 -18.53 -31.05 -27.06
N ASP A 172 -17.69 -31.31 -28.06
CA ASP A 172 -17.41 -30.33 -29.12
C ASP A 172 -18.59 -30.12 -30.08
N ASN A 173 -19.62 -30.96 -30.00
CA ASN A 173 -20.80 -30.83 -30.84
C ASN A 173 -21.50 -29.49 -30.55
N PRO A 174 -21.66 -28.59 -31.54
CA PRO A 174 -22.30 -27.28 -31.34
C PRO A 174 -23.78 -27.38 -30.92
N LEU A 175 -24.43 -28.54 -31.13
CA LEU A 175 -25.80 -28.80 -30.68
C LEU A 175 -25.87 -29.36 -29.25
N GLY A 176 -24.73 -29.59 -28.59
CA GLY A 176 -24.66 -30.19 -27.25
C GLY A 176 -25.14 -31.64 -27.17
N ALA A 177 -25.37 -32.30 -28.31
CA ALA A 177 -25.89 -33.66 -28.38
C ALA A 177 -24.76 -34.70 -28.48
N GLY A 178 -24.84 -35.74 -27.65
CA GLY A 178 -23.91 -36.88 -27.66
C GLY A 178 -23.15 -37.05 -26.34
N SER A 179 -22.29 -38.07 -26.29
CA SER A 179 -21.41 -38.30 -25.13
C SER A 179 -20.39 -37.16 -24.99
N ALA A 180 -20.00 -36.85 -23.75
CA ALA A 180 -18.89 -35.94 -23.49
C ALA A 180 -17.62 -36.47 -24.19
N THR A 181 -16.98 -35.62 -24.98
CA THR A 181 -15.72 -35.92 -25.68
C THR A 181 -14.51 -35.43 -24.89
N HIS A 182 -14.74 -34.49 -23.98
CA HIS A 182 -13.75 -33.90 -23.10
C HIS A 182 -14.27 -33.89 -21.68
N SER A 183 -13.36 -33.89 -20.71
CA SER A 183 -13.70 -33.60 -19.32
C SER A 183 -12.65 -32.68 -18.71
N VAL A 184 -13.09 -31.86 -17.77
CA VAL A 184 -12.23 -31.03 -16.93
C VAL A 184 -12.45 -31.42 -15.49
N GLU A 185 -11.36 -31.76 -14.80
CA GLU A 185 -11.40 -32.05 -13.37
C GLU A 185 -11.27 -30.75 -12.57
N PHE A 186 -12.20 -30.54 -11.65
CA PHE A 186 -12.17 -29.47 -10.67
C PHE A 186 -11.95 -30.05 -9.29
N SER A 187 -11.34 -29.28 -8.43
CA SER A 187 -11.33 -29.53 -6.99
C SER A 187 -11.49 -28.22 -6.26
N GLN A 188 -12.02 -28.26 -5.03
CA GLN A 188 -12.04 -27.08 -4.20
C GLN A 188 -10.59 -26.71 -3.84
N GLY A 189 -10.18 -25.47 -4.13
CA GLY A 189 -8.81 -25.03 -3.80
C GLY A 189 -8.61 -24.84 -2.29
N ARG A 190 -7.38 -25.01 -1.81
CA ARG A 190 -6.96 -24.65 -0.45
C ARG A 190 -5.87 -23.61 -0.52
N TYR A 191 -6.08 -22.48 0.14
CA TYR A 191 -5.18 -21.33 0.05
C TYR A 191 -4.62 -20.98 1.43
N THR A 192 -3.31 -20.74 1.47
CA THR A 192 -2.68 -20.10 2.63
C THR A 192 -2.74 -18.59 2.43
N VAL A 193 -3.27 -17.89 3.43
CA VAL A 193 -3.43 -16.44 3.39
C VAL A 193 -2.60 -15.81 4.50
N ALA A 194 -1.71 -14.90 4.12
CA ALA A 194 -1.00 -14.04 5.05
C ALA A 194 -1.54 -12.61 4.94
N VAL A 195 -1.88 -12.02 6.07
CA VAL A 195 -2.43 -10.66 6.15
C VAL A 195 -1.35 -9.74 6.69
N PHE A 196 -1.03 -8.70 5.93
CA PHE A 196 -0.02 -7.70 6.26
C PHE A 196 -0.66 -6.34 6.48
N GLU A 197 -0.06 -5.52 7.34
CA GLU A 197 -0.36 -4.10 7.39
C GLU A 197 0.18 -3.44 6.10
N ALA A 198 -0.69 -2.74 5.37
CA ALA A 198 -0.35 -2.08 4.12
C ALA A 198 0.79 -1.06 4.26
N ARG A 199 0.85 -0.39 5.42
CA ARG A 199 1.76 0.71 5.68
C ARG A 199 3.18 0.27 6.00
N THR A 200 3.31 -0.69 6.91
CA THR A 200 4.58 -1.15 7.48
C THR A 200 5.08 -2.43 6.81
N GLY A 201 4.18 -3.21 6.22
CA GLY A 201 4.48 -4.56 5.74
C GLY A 201 4.50 -5.60 6.86
N ASP A 202 4.13 -5.23 8.09
CA ASP A 202 4.16 -6.14 9.23
C ASP A 202 3.11 -7.23 9.10
N LEU A 203 3.47 -8.47 9.47
CA LEU A 203 2.55 -9.60 9.47
C LEU A 203 1.53 -9.45 10.61
N VAL A 204 0.26 -9.24 10.25
CA VAL A 204 -0.87 -9.17 11.19
C VAL A 204 -1.38 -10.56 11.55
N GLY A 205 -1.38 -11.48 10.59
CA GLY A 205 -1.84 -12.83 10.83
C GLY A 205 -1.75 -13.74 9.64
N ARG A 206 -2.06 -15.02 9.88
CA ARG A 206 -2.16 -16.05 8.85
C ARG A 206 -3.37 -16.92 9.10
N GLY A 207 -3.90 -17.48 8.03
CA GLY A 207 -4.91 -18.52 8.09
C GLY A 207 -5.01 -19.25 6.77
N THR A 208 -6.03 -20.09 6.67
CA THR A 208 -6.36 -20.81 5.45
C THR A 208 -7.77 -20.46 5.04
N VAL A 209 -7.97 -20.28 3.74
CA VAL A 209 -9.31 -20.18 3.14
C VAL A 209 -9.45 -21.29 2.10
N GLU A 210 -10.67 -21.76 1.92
CA GLU A 210 -11.00 -22.76 0.92
C GLU A 210 -11.69 -22.06 -0.26
N GLY A 211 -11.51 -22.64 -1.44
CA GLY A 211 -12.16 -22.19 -2.66
C GLY A 211 -13.67 -22.37 -2.60
N ASP A 212 -14.36 -21.86 -3.60
CA ASP A 212 -15.79 -22.12 -3.77
C ASP A 212 -16.10 -23.63 -3.85
N GLU A 213 -17.12 -24.09 -3.14
CA GLU A 213 -17.63 -25.48 -3.25
C GLU A 213 -18.50 -25.66 -4.50
N ASP A 214 -19.07 -24.58 -5.01
CA ASP A 214 -19.95 -24.60 -6.18
C ASP A 214 -19.13 -24.41 -7.47
N VAL A 215 -19.00 -25.48 -8.25
CA VAL A 215 -18.41 -25.42 -9.59
C VAL A 215 -19.49 -25.30 -10.65
N GLU A 216 -19.62 -24.12 -11.26
CA GLU A 216 -20.41 -23.94 -12.47
C GLU A 216 -19.66 -24.48 -13.70
N CYS A 217 -19.80 -25.77 -14.01
CA CYS A 217 -19.16 -26.42 -15.16
C CYS A 217 -19.34 -25.63 -16.48
N SER A 218 -20.50 -25.02 -16.69
CA SER A 218 -20.84 -24.28 -17.92
C SER A 218 -19.86 -23.14 -18.23
N LYS A 219 -19.36 -22.42 -17.21
CA LYS A 219 -18.40 -21.32 -17.38
C LYS A 219 -17.09 -21.81 -17.98
N TYR A 220 -16.58 -22.93 -17.50
CA TYR A 220 -15.26 -23.44 -17.90
C TYR A 220 -15.28 -24.22 -19.21
N VAL A 221 -16.37 -24.93 -19.48
CA VAL A 221 -16.61 -25.60 -20.76
C VAL A 221 -16.60 -24.60 -21.92
N SER A 222 -17.20 -23.41 -21.72
CA SER A 222 -17.21 -22.37 -22.75
C SER A 222 -15.81 -21.85 -23.10
N ALA A 223 -14.86 -21.94 -22.17
CA ALA A 223 -13.46 -21.56 -22.37
C ALA A 223 -12.59 -22.71 -22.93
N LYS A 224 -13.17 -23.90 -23.17
CA LYS A 224 -12.48 -25.11 -23.68
C LYS A 224 -11.20 -25.45 -22.91
N LEU A 225 -11.24 -25.29 -21.59
CA LEU A 225 -10.13 -25.68 -20.73
C LEU A 225 -10.05 -27.20 -20.65
N THR A 226 -8.85 -27.75 -20.46
CA THR A 226 -8.62 -29.20 -20.36
C THR A 226 -7.71 -29.59 -19.19
N GLU A 227 -7.08 -28.61 -18.55
CA GLU A 227 -6.20 -28.82 -17.39
C GLU A 227 -7.01 -28.85 -16.09
N PRO A 228 -6.61 -29.65 -15.09
CA PRO A 228 -7.22 -29.62 -13.77
C PRO A 228 -7.24 -28.20 -13.18
N ARG A 229 -8.31 -27.88 -12.46
CA ARG A 229 -8.50 -26.54 -11.87
C ARG A 229 -8.87 -26.65 -10.39
N THR A 230 -8.42 -25.67 -9.65
CA THR A 230 -8.90 -25.38 -8.30
C THR A 230 -9.87 -24.21 -8.34
N THR A 231 -10.91 -24.24 -7.51
CA THR A 231 -11.78 -23.08 -7.32
C THR A 231 -11.07 -22.00 -6.52
N ASN A 232 -11.39 -20.73 -6.78
CA ASN A 232 -10.87 -19.61 -6.01
C ASN A 232 -11.74 -19.35 -4.77
N PRO A 233 -11.19 -18.78 -3.69
CA PRO A 233 -11.97 -18.39 -2.52
C PRO A 233 -12.96 -17.28 -2.88
N ARG A 234 -14.15 -17.30 -2.26
CA ARG A 234 -15.10 -16.18 -2.37
C ARG A 234 -14.66 -15.01 -1.47
N TRP A 235 -15.21 -13.83 -1.75
CA TRP A 235 -14.95 -12.60 -0.98
C TRP A 235 -15.20 -12.80 0.53
N GLU A 236 -16.25 -13.53 0.90
CA GLU A 236 -16.66 -13.78 2.29
C GLU A 236 -15.58 -14.52 3.08
N ALA A 237 -14.89 -15.48 2.45
CA ALA A 237 -13.83 -16.24 3.11
C ALA A 237 -12.66 -15.35 3.55
N TYR A 238 -12.32 -14.33 2.77
CA TYR A 238 -11.32 -13.32 3.15
C TYR A 238 -11.84 -12.39 4.24
N ALA A 239 -13.10 -11.95 4.14
CA ALA A 239 -13.73 -11.08 5.14
C ALA A 239 -13.75 -11.76 6.53
N ASP A 240 -14.18 -13.02 6.59
CA ASP A 240 -14.25 -13.81 7.82
C ASP A 240 -12.85 -14.03 8.43
N LEU A 241 -11.87 -14.37 7.60
CA LEU A 241 -10.49 -14.51 8.04
C LEU A 241 -9.98 -13.21 8.69
N ILE A 242 -10.13 -12.07 8.01
CA ILE A 242 -9.64 -10.78 8.48
C ILE A 242 -10.37 -10.33 9.75
N ALA A 243 -11.69 -10.52 9.82
CA ALA A 243 -12.48 -10.25 11.02
C ALA A 243 -12.00 -11.08 12.22
N GLY A 244 -11.68 -12.36 11.99
CA GLY A 244 -11.13 -13.26 13.01
C GLY A 244 -9.76 -12.84 13.54
N LEU A 245 -8.95 -12.11 12.75
CA LEU A 245 -7.64 -11.64 13.19
C LEU A 245 -7.72 -10.54 14.25
N GLY A 246 -8.73 -9.67 14.19
CA GLY A 246 -8.94 -8.56 15.13
C GLY A 246 -9.49 -8.97 16.49
N ALA A 247 -10.07 -10.18 16.61
CA ALA A 247 -10.67 -10.67 17.84
C ALA A 247 -9.67 -11.36 18.80
N ALA A 248 -8.49 -11.74 18.33
CA ALA A 248 -7.49 -12.41 19.15
C ALA A 248 -6.68 -11.40 19.99
N PRO A 249 -6.59 -11.56 21.32
CA PRO A 249 -5.81 -10.65 22.15
C PRO A 249 -4.33 -10.67 21.75
N PRO A 250 -3.67 -9.50 21.67
CA PRO A 250 -2.25 -9.41 21.36
C PRO A 250 -1.46 -10.20 22.41
N GLY A 251 -0.82 -11.29 21.97
CA GLY A 251 -0.04 -12.20 22.83
C GLY A 251 -0.47 -13.67 22.82
N SER A 252 -1.58 -14.02 22.15
CA SER A 252 -2.10 -15.40 22.13
C SER A 252 -1.57 -16.30 21.01
N ARG A 253 -0.79 -15.79 20.05
CA ARG A 253 -0.23 -16.61 18.96
C ARG A 253 1.27 -16.85 19.16
N ALA A 254 1.59 -17.79 20.05
CA ALA A 254 2.88 -18.46 20.04
C ALA A 254 2.90 -19.51 18.92
N HIS A 255 4.02 -19.56 18.20
CA HIS A 255 4.34 -20.45 17.09
C HIS A 255 3.77 -21.87 17.22
N ARG A 256 3.05 -22.32 16.19
CA ARG A 256 3.01 -23.72 15.76
C ARG A 256 3.48 -23.78 14.32
#